data_AF-A0A5P9F2E6-F1
#
_entry.id   AF-A0A5P9F2E6-F1
#
_cell.length_a   1.000
_cell.length_b   1.000
_cell.length_c   1.000
_cell.angle_alpha   90.00
_cell.angle_beta   90.00
_cell.angle_gamma   90.00
#
_symmetry.space_group_name_H-M   'P 1'
#
loop_
_entity.id
_entity.type
_entity.pdbx_description
1 polymer ?
#
loop_
_entity_poly.entity_id
_entity_poly.type
_entity_poly.pdbx_seq_one_letter_code
_entity_poly.pdbx_strand_id
1 'polypeptide(L)'
;MRWLAVILTMVAGPAVALDVPSGQGVELQEVLVDPVGSQTFVRFRLVAPAIARETSDLDYETVSGDMMHLCQDLALPYIAEFDLTGDVIVISLADRETEFGVADPDATQFFEAFRVEEGRCIWEGL
;
A
#
# COMPACT_ATOMS: atom_id res chain seq x y z
N MET A 1 -14.08 47.49 9.46
CA MET A 1 -13.18 46.40 9.01
C MET A 1 -13.92 45.07 9.20
N ARG A 2 -14.74 44.64 8.23
CA ARG A 2 -15.42 43.34 8.28
C ARG A 2 -14.47 42.30 7.69
N TRP A 3 -13.82 41.53 8.55
CA TRP A 3 -12.99 40.41 8.15
C TRP A 3 -13.93 39.30 7.65
N LEU A 4 -13.91 39.01 6.36
CA LEU A 4 -14.53 37.82 5.80
C LEU A 4 -13.60 36.64 6.11
N ALA A 5 -13.98 35.81 7.08
CA ALA A 5 -13.36 34.52 7.28
C ALA A 5 -13.77 33.59 6.13
N VAL A 6 -12.81 33.17 5.32
CA VAL A 6 -13.00 32.11 4.31
C VAL A 6 -12.90 30.79 5.06
N ILE A 7 -14.03 30.08 5.18
CA ILE A 7 -14.07 28.71 5.69
C ILE A 7 -13.74 27.80 4.50
N LEU A 8 -12.51 27.30 4.45
CA LEU A 8 -12.12 26.23 3.54
C LEU A 8 -12.65 24.92 4.11
N THR A 9 -13.76 24.42 3.57
CA THR A 9 -14.26 23.08 3.88
C THR A 9 -13.46 22.08 3.07
N MET A 10 -12.59 21.32 3.74
CA MET A 10 -12.02 20.10 3.15
C MET A 10 -13.17 19.10 2.96
N VAL A 11 -13.51 18.80 1.71
CA VAL A 11 -14.37 17.68 1.38
C VAL A 11 -13.47 16.44 1.38
N ALA A 12 -13.52 15.64 2.44
CA ALA A 12 -12.97 14.30 2.41
C ALA A 12 -13.82 13.47 1.44
N GLY A 13 -13.23 13.02 0.34
CA GLY A 13 -13.86 12.09 -0.58
C GLY A 13 -14.07 10.71 0.09
N PRO A 14 -14.99 9.88 -0.41
CA PRO A 14 -15.09 8.51 0.07
C PRO A 14 -13.78 7.80 -0.29
N ALA A 15 -13.06 7.34 0.73
CA ALA A 15 -11.95 6.45 0.49
C ALA A 15 -12.50 5.14 -0.08
N VAL A 16 -12.02 4.75 -1.25
CA VAL A 16 -12.39 3.46 -1.85
C VAL A 16 -11.56 2.42 -1.13
N ALA A 17 -12.18 1.75 -0.16
CA ALA A 17 -11.59 0.59 0.46
C ALA A 17 -11.42 -0.52 -0.59
N LEU A 18 -10.21 -1.05 -0.67
CA LEU A 18 -9.87 -2.20 -1.47
C LEU A 18 -10.31 -3.45 -0.71
N ASP A 19 -10.99 -4.35 -1.42
CA ASP A 19 -11.34 -5.66 -0.86
C ASP A 19 -10.07 -6.50 -0.72
N VAL A 20 -9.87 -7.11 0.45
CA VAL A 20 -8.81 -8.08 0.71
C VAL A 20 -9.39 -9.31 1.41
N PRO A 21 -8.76 -10.50 1.29
CA PRO A 21 -9.27 -11.75 1.86
C PRO A 21 -9.63 -11.71 3.34
N SER A 22 -8.88 -10.98 4.17
CA SER A 22 -9.18 -10.82 5.59
C SER A 22 -10.44 -9.99 5.89
N GLY A 23 -10.92 -9.22 4.90
CA GLY A 23 -12.02 -8.28 5.04
C GLY A 23 -11.67 -6.98 5.77
N GLN A 24 -10.38 -6.73 6.08
CA GLN A 24 -9.97 -5.44 6.64
C GLN A 24 -10.08 -4.32 5.62
N GLY A 25 -10.31 -3.09 6.08
CA GLY A 25 -10.26 -1.92 5.21
C GLY A 25 -8.81 -1.62 4.81
N VAL A 26 -8.54 -1.57 3.51
CA VAL A 26 -7.24 -1.20 2.94
C VAL A 26 -7.42 -0.06 1.95
N GLU A 27 -6.57 0.95 2.00
CA GLU A 27 -6.64 2.12 1.10
C GLU A 27 -5.28 2.36 0.44
N LEU A 28 -5.28 2.60 -0.87
CA LEU A 28 -4.06 2.97 -1.59
C LEU A 28 -3.66 4.41 -1.23
N GLN A 29 -2.50 4.57 -0.58
CA GLN A 29 -1.94 5.88 -0.24
C GLN A 29 -1.19 6.47 -1.44
N GLU A 30 -0.22 5.74 -1.98
CA GLU A 30 0.59 6.19 -3.12
C GLU A 30 1.27 5.01 -3.85
N VAL A 31 1.65 5.25 -5.10
CA VAL A 31 2.47 4.33 -5.90
C VAL A 31 3.77 5.05 -6.26
N LEU A 32 4.90 4.46 -5.91
CA LEU A 32 6.24 4.99 -6.18
C LEU A 32 6.99 4.09 -7.16
N VAL A 33 7.75 4.71 -8.05
CA VAL A 33 8.63 4.00 -9.01
C VAL A 33 10.06 4.42 -8.71
N ASP A 34 10.82 3.52 -8.10
CA ASP A 34 12.14 3.80 -7.55
C ASP A 34 13.23 2.97 -8.24
N PRO A 35 14.29 3.60 -8.79
CA PRO A 35 15.47 2.87 -9.22
C PRO A 35 16.27 2.39 -7.99
N VAL A 36 16.49 1.08 -7.88
CA VAL A 36 17.28 0.43 -6.83
C VAL A 36 18.39 -0.39 -7.48
N GLY A 37 19.60 0.17 -7.50
CA GLY A 37 20.73 -0.44 -8.21
C GLY A 37 20.44 -0.52 -9.71
N SER A 38 20.38 -1.73 -10.26
CA SER A 38 20.03 -1.98 -11.66
C SER A 38 18.57 -2.39 -11.88
N GLN A 39 17.76 -2.42 -10.83
CA GLN A 39 16.35 -2.83 -10.88
C GLN A 39 15.45 -1.64 -10.61
N THR A 40 14.23 -1.68 -11.16
CA THR A 40 13.17 -0.72 -10.90
C THR A 40 12.14 -1.35 -9.97
N PHE A 41 11.90 -0.72 -8.83
CA PHE A 41 10.92 -1.17 -7.85
C PHE A 41 9.65 -0.34 -8.02
N VAL A 42 8.49 -1.00 -8.07
CA VAL A 42 7.19 -0.33 -8.03
C VAL A 42 6.58 -0.62 -6.67
N ARG A 43 6.50 0.40 -5.82
CA ARG A 43 6.03 0.29 -4.44
C ARG A 43 4.59 0.76 -4.35
N PHE A 44 3.70 -0.12 -3.93
CA PHE A 44 2.35 0.21 -3.55
C PHE A 44 2.33 0.39 -2.04
N ARG A 45 2.10 1.62 -1.60
CA ARG A 45 2.00 1.98 -0.18
C ARG A 45 0.53 2.11 0.16
N LEU A 46 0.05 1.28 1.10
CA LEU A 46 -1.35 1.20 1.49
C LEU A 46 -1.50 1.36 3.00
N VAL A 47 -2.62 1.95 3.40
CA VAL A 47 -3.05 2.08 4.79
C VAL A 47 -4.03 0.95 5.11
N ALA A 48 -3.76 0.20 6.18
CA ALA A 48 -4.53 -0.94 6.64
C ALA A 48 -4.67 -0.89 8.18
N PRO A 49 -5.62 -0.11 8.73
CA PRO A 49 -5.66 0.18 10.17
C PRO A 49 -5.78 -1.04 11.09
N ALA A 50 -6.31 -2.16 10.58
CA ALA A 50 -6.52 -3.36 11.38
C ALA A 50 -5.22 -4.11 11.72
N ILE A 51 -4.08 -3.79 11.09
CA ILE A 51 -2.77 -4.38 11.45
C ILE A 51 -2.12 -3.72 12.67
N ALA A 52 -2.72 -2.66 13.23
CA ALA A 52 -2.17 -1.92 14.36
C ALA A 52 -1.86 -2.85 15.54
N ARG A 53 -0.62 -2.84 16.02
CA ARG A 53 -0.11 -3.75 17.07
C ARG A 53 -0.98 -3.84 18.34
N GLU A 54 -1.67 -2.78 18.70
CA GLU A 54 -2.46 -2.71 19.94
C GLU A 54 -3.89 -3.26 19.79
N THR A 55 -4.40 -3.32 18.56
CA THR A 55 -5.80 -3.67 18.26
C THR A 55 -5.94 -4.78 17.23
N SER A 56 -4.83 -5.26 16.65
CA SER A 56 -4.86 -6.29 15.61
C SER A 56 -5.22 -7.65 16.19
N ASP A 57 -6.28 -8.24 15.61
CA ASP A 57 -6.62 -9.65 15.77
C ASP A 57 -6.11 -10.50 14.58
N LEU A 58 -5.42 -9.88 13.61
CA LEU A 58 -4.87 -10.56 12.44
C LEU A 58 -3.47 -11.11 12.75
N ASP A 59 -3.24 -12.36 12.35
CA ASP A 59 -1.90 -12.95 12.34
C ASP A 59 -1.14 -12.59 11.06
N TYR A 60 0.17 -12.83 11.07
CA TYR A 60 1.04 -12.51 9.92
C TYR A 60 0.67 -13.31 8.67
N GLU A 61 0.22 -14.56 8.80
CA GLU A 61 -0.18 -15.37 7.63
C GLU A 61 -1.37 -14.74 6.90
N THR A 62 -2.36 -14.25 7.66
CA THR A 62 -3.50 -13.52 7.12
C THR A 62 -3.08 -12.23 6.42
N VAL A 63 -2.22 -11.43 7.07
CA VAL A 63 -1.70 -10.17 6.50
C VAL A 63 -0.89 -10.44 5.22
N SER A 64 -0.02 -11.46 5.22
CA SER A 64 0.76 -11.86 4.04
C SER A 64 -0.14 -12.33 2.90
N GLY A 65 -1.23 -13.05 3.22
CA GLY A 65 -2.27 -13.42 2.26
C GLY A 65 -2.94 -12.21 1.60
N ASP A 66 -3.27 -11.18 2.37
CA ASP A 66 -3.79 -9.91 1.83
C ASP A 66 -2.77 -9.23 0.91
N MET A 67 -1.49 -9.22 1.28
CA MET A 67 -0.43 -8.62 0.47
C MET A 67 -0.22 -9.34 -0.86
N MET A 68 -0.32 -10.68 -0.88
CA MET A 68 -0.32 -11.46 -2.12
C MET A 68 -1.52 -11.12 -3.01
N HIS A 69 -2.72 -11.03 -2.43
CA HIS A 69 -3.93 -10.63 -3.15
C HIS A 69 -3.78 -9.22 -3.75
N LEU A 70 -3.30 -8.25 -2.96
CA LEU A 70 -3.02 -6.90 -3.43
C LEU A 70 -1.98 -6.88 -4.56
N CYS A 71 -0.96 -7.74 -4.52
CA CYS A 71 -0.04 -7.86 -5.65
C CYS A 71 -0.78 -8.34 -6.91
N GLN A 72 -1.54 -9.43 -6.79
CA GLN A 72 -2.15 -10.10 -7.93
C GLN A 72 -3.30 -9.30 -8.56
N ASP A 73 -4.16 -8.71 -7.74
CA ASP A 73 -5.46 -8.19 -8.15
C ASP A 73 -5.52 -6.65 -8.15
N LEU A 74 -4.56 -5.97 -7.50
CA LEU A 74 -4.40 -4.52 -7.59
C LEU A 74 -3.14 -4.13 -8.37
N ALA A 75 -1.96 -4.58 -7.94
CA ALA A 75 -0.70 -4.06 -8.46
C ALA A 75 -0.46 -4.45 -9.92
N LEU A 76 -0.72 -5.69 -10.30
CA LEU A 76 -0.56 -6.14 -11.70
C LEU A 76 -1.48 -5.38 -12.68
N PRO A 77 -2.80 -5.27 -12.44
CA PRO A 77 -3.67 -4.45 -13.29
C PRO A 77 -3.23 -2.99 -13.34
N TYR A 78 -2.84 -2.39 -12.21
CA TYR A 78 -2.40 -1.00 -12.15
C TYR A 78 -1.15 -0.77 -13.00
N ILE A 79 -0.14 -1.64 -12.87
CA ILE A 79 1.09 -1.55 -13.69
C ILE A 79 0.77 -1.62 -15.17
N ALA A 80 -0.14 -2.52 -15.58
CA ALA A 80 -0.55 -2.66 -16.96
C ALA A 80 -1.37 -1.46 -17.48
N GLU A 81 -2.29 -0.93 -16.67
CA GLU A 81 -3.12 0.22 -17.01
C GLU A 81 -2.29 1.49 -17.23
N PHE A 82 -1.27 1.69 -16.39
CA PHE A 82 -0.42 2.88 -16.42
C PHE A 82 0.91 2.69 -17.18
N ASP A 83 1.11 1.56 -17.86
CA ASP A 83 2.33 1.21 -18.62
C ASP A 83 3.61 1.40 -17.79
N LEU A 84 3.57 1.00 -16.52
CA LEU A 84 4.73 1.11 -15.62
C LEU A 84 5.73 0.00 -15.90
N THR A 85 7.02 0.33 -15.83
CA THR A 85 8.09 -0.66 -15.88
C THR A 85 8.57 -0.97 -14.46
N GLY A 86 8.49 -2.22 -14.03
CA GLY A 86 8.93 -2.66 -12.71
C GLY A 86 9.53 -4.06 -12.75
N ASP A 87 10.73 -4.22 -12.21
CA ASP A 87 11.40 -5.52 -12.03
C ASP A 87 10.95 -6.22 -10.75
N VAL A 88 10.52 -5.44 -9.75
CA VAL A 88 10.07 -5.89 -8.43
C VAL A 88 8.87 -5.06 -8.00
N ILE A 89 7.81 -5.73 -7.56
CA ILE A 89 6.64 -5.10 -6.93
C ILE A 89 6.84 -5.19 -5.42
N VAL A 90 6.69 -4.07 -4.72
CA VAL A 90 6.68 -4.05 -3.25
C VAL A 90 5.28 -3.65 -2.79
N ILE A 91 4.66 -4.50 -1.98
CA ILE A 91 3.44 -4.14 -1.26
C ILE A 91 3.86 -3.73 0.15
N SER A 92 3.42 -2.55 0.58
CA SER A 92 3.67 -2.00 1.91
C SER A 92 2.34 -1.72 2.59
N LEU A 93 2.07 -2.40 3.70
CA LEU A 93 0.92 -2.09 4.56
C LEU A 93 1.41 -1.31 5.78
N ALA A 94 0.75 -0.20 6.08
CA ALA A 94 0.96 0.57 7.31
C ALA A 94 -0.37 0.76 8.05
N ASP A 95 -0.37 0.74 9.38
CA ASP A 95 -1.60 0.97 10.16
C ASP A 95 -2.12 2.41 10.10
N ARG A 96 -1.31 3.33 9.56
CA ARG A 96 -1.59 4.75 9.34
C ARG A 96 -0.76 5.27 8.17
N GLU A 97 -1.11 6.45 7.66
CA GLU A 97 -0.30 7.14 6.66
C GLU A 97 1.11 7.41 7.19
N THR A 98 2.13 7.12 6.37
CA THR A 98 3.54 7.45 6.67
C THR A 98 4.15 8.28 5.54
N GLU A 99 5.24 8.99 5.83
CA GLU A 99 6.04 9.67 4.80
C GLU A 99 7.12 8.71 4.25
N PHE A 100 7.29 8.66 2.93
CA PHE A 100 8.27 7.79 2.32
C PHE A 100 9.71 8.20 2.69
N GLY A 101 10.52 7.21 3.08
CA GLY A 101 11.92 7.43 3.47
C GLY A 101 12.12 8.04 4.85
N VAL A 102 11.03 8.34 5.58
CA VAL A 102 11.07 8.85 6.96
C VAL A 102 10.67 7.73 7.91
N ALA A 103 11.50 7.53 8.95
CA ALA A 103 11.19 6.54 9.98
C ALA A 103 10.04 7.04 10.87
N ASP A 104 8.98 6.24 10.97
CA ASP A 104 7.91 6.40 11.95
C ASP A 104 7.92 5.19 12.90
N PRO A 105 8.44 5.34 14.14
CA PRO A 105 8.55 4.24 15.09
C PRO A 105 7.20 3.81 15.69
N ASP A 106 6.16 4.64 15.55
CA ASP A 106 4.84 4.36 16.10
C ASP A 106 3.95 3.62 15.09
N ALA A 107 4.28 3.65 13.80
CA ALA A 107 3.58 2.95 12.74
C ALA A 107 3.93 1.45 12.72
N THR A 108 2.90 0.61 12.72
CA THR A 108 3.07 -0.83 12.43
C THR A 108 3.12 -1.01 10.92
N GLN A 109 4.18 -1.62 10.40
CA GLN A 109 4.38 -1.76 8.95
C GLN A 109 4.80 -3.18 8.58
N PHE A 110 4.22 -3.71 7.50
CA PHE A 110 4.63 -4.96 6.85
C PHE A 110 5.02 -4.67 5.40
N PHE A 111 6.05 -5.37 4.93
CA PHE A 111 6.59 -5.21 3.58
C PHE A 111 6.77 -6.59 2.96
N GLU A 112 6.30 -6.74 1.72
CA GLU A 112 6.54 -7.93 0.91
C GLU A 112 6.99 -7.53 -0.48
N ALA A 113 7.91 -8.30 -1.06
CA ALA A 113 8.34 -8.15 -2.43
C ALA A 113 7.93 -9.33 -3.29
N PHE A 114 7.56 -9.01 -4.52
CA PHE A 114 7.11 -9.96 -5.52
C PHE A 114 7.81 -9.72 -6.85
N ARG A 115 8.10 -10.82 -7.55
CA ARG A 115 8.39 -10.81 -8.99
C ARG A 115 7.17 -11.25 -9.77
N VAL A 116 7.10 -10.80 -11.02
CA VAL A 116 6.04 -11.20 -11.93
C VAL A 116 6.58 -12.29 -12.84
N GLU A 117 6.01 -13.49 -12.72
CA GLU A 117 6.29 -14.61 -13.61
C GLU A 117 4.98 -15.07 -14.25
N GLU A 118 4.93 -15.06 -15.59
CA GLU A 118 3.77 -15.52 -16.35
C GLU A 118 2.44 -14.85 -15.93
N GLY A 119 2.50 -13.56 -15.55
CA GLY A 119 1.33 -12.79 -15.09
C GLY A 119 0.88 -13.12 -13.67
N ARG A 120 1.72 -13.77 -12.87
CA ARG A 120 1.46 -14.08 -11.45
C ARG A 120 2.50 -13.44 -10.56
N CYS A 121 2.07 -12.98 -9.39
CA CYS A 121 2.98 -12.55 -8.34
C CYS A 121 3.62 -13.77 -7.67
N ILE A 122 4.95 -13.81 -7.68
CA ILE A 122 5.78 -14.81 -6.99
C ILE A 122 6.47 -14.09 -5.83
N TRP A 123 6.25 -14.58 -4.62
CA TRP A 123 6.84 -14.03 -3.41
C TRP A 123 8.36 -14.29 -3.38
N GLU A 124 9.14 -13.24 -3.15
CA GLU A 124 10.62 -13.31 -3.09
C GLU A 124 11.16 -13.15 -1.66
N GLY A 125 10.31 -12.74 -0.71
CA GLY A 125 10.74 -12.28 0.61
C GLY A 125 11.53 -10.96 0.55
N LEU A 126 11.53 -10.23 1.67
CA LEU A 126 12.37 -9.05 1.89
C LEU A 126 13.27 -9.23 3.11
#